data_AF-A0A2H1WZZ5-F1
#
_entry.id   AF-A0A2H1WZZ5-F1
#
_cell.length_a   1.000
_cell.length_b   1.000
_cell.length_c   1.000
_cell.angle_alpha   90.00
_cell.angle_beta   90.00
_cell.angle_gamma   90.00
#
_symmetry.space_group_name_H-M   'P 1'
#
loop_
_entity.id
_entity.type
_entity.pdbx_description
1 polymer ?
#
loop_
_entity_poly.entity_id
_entity_poly.type
_entity_poly.pdbx_seq_one_letter_code
_entity_poly.pdbx_strand_id
1 'polypeptide(L)'
;MCILALIILIFHNLTFFDFQQNSDIVLMLESGYLNVDMPVEKRFLYQAPIVKCYADAIANECPKAFIIVCATPIDCMVPLIAETLKETGWYDPNKLLGSLAVPEMRASTLAARALCLEPRYTRVPCVGGTEGDTLVPLFSKAVEYFDFAQHNAEMMTEAVRNAPSAVSRCDGPCQRVGDLSEAHALAGLVTAVAHALLCHDIPRVTGFVETDLGQVISPARFIAGPVDIGGSGIMRNLGLPKMTEHETTITNLALSSLAYRQSMVYDWYCKYRSSSTRLDACQFEFFCPRNYSRFNDCAYANVFLASDMLLGHKGICKRLSFPPNLNSYELNLLDVSLTKVISRYKSAMD
;
A
#
# COMPACT_ATOMS: atom_id res chain seq x y z
N MET A 1 -11.54 -19.25 16.11
CA MET A 1 -10.74 -19.21 14.87
C MET A 1 -11.22 -18.02 14.07
N CYS A 2 -10.47 -16.92 14.07
CA CYS A 2 -10.74 -15.81 13.15
C CYS A 2 -10.05 -16.15 11.84
N ILE A 3 -10.84 -16.40 10.79
CA ILE A 3 -10.32 -16.53 9.42
C ILE A 3 -10.34 -15.12 8.86
N LEU A 4 -9.15 -14.50 8.72
CA LEU A 4 -9.05 -13.17 8.15
C LEU A 4 -9.35 -13.24 6.65
N ALA A 5 -10.41 -12.58 6.22
CA ALA A 5 -10.76 -12.49 4.80
C ALA A 5 -10.08 -11.26 4.17
N LEU A 6 -9.09 -11.52 3.31
CA LEU A 6 -8.41 -10.51 2.49
C LEU A 6 -9.00 -10.53 1.08
N ILE A 7 -9.66 -9.44 0.68
CA ILE A 7 -10.01 -9.20 -0.72
C ILE A 7 -8.95 -8.31 -1.36
N ILE A 8 -8.31 -8.82 -2.42
CA ILE A 8 -7.44 -8.05 -3.30
C ILE A 8 -8.28 -7.59 -4.49
N LEU A 9 -8.56 -6.29 -4.57
CA LEU A 9 -9.21 -5.68 -5.72
C LEU A 9 -8.16 -5.38 -6.78
N ILE A 10 -7.84 -6.40 -7.59
CA ILE A 10 -7.06 -6.27 -8.84
C ILE A 10 -8.03 -5.79 -9.92
N PHE A 11 -7.80 -4.61 -10.50
CA PHE A 11 -8.70 -4.07 -11.51
C PHE A 11 -8.40 -4.70 -12.89
N HIS A 12 -9.05 -5.83 -13.26
CA HIS A 12 -8.96 -6.36 -14.64
C HIS A 12 -10.04 -7.38 -15.13
N ASN A 13 -11.33 -6.98 -15.24
CA ASN A 13 -12.39 -7.64 -16.05
C ASN A 13 -12.88 -9.11 -15.75
N LEU A 14 -13.77 -9.32 -14.75
CA LEU A 14 -14.72 -10.47 -14.63
C LEU A 14 -16.13 -10.03 -14.11
N THR A 15 -16.74 -10.70 -13.11
CA THR A 15 -18.10 -10.46 -12.58
C THR A 15 -18.24 -10.40 -11.04
N PHE A 16 -19.24 -9.64 -10.58
CA PHE A 16 -19.51 -9.18 -9.19
C PHE A 16 -19.93 -10.23 -8.13
N PHE A 17 -20.11 -11.50 -8.48
CA PHE A 17 -21.05 -12.36 -7.74
C PHE A 17 -20.57 -13.03 -6.43
N ASP A 18 -19.29 -12.94 -6.07
CA ASP A 18 -18.71 -13.58 -4.88
C ASP A 18 -17.97 -12.58 -3.96
N PHE A 19 -18.47 -11.36 -3.82
CA PHE A 19 -17.98 -10.42 -2.80
C PHE A 19 -18.40 -10.93 -1.41
N GLN A 20 -17.48 -11.56 -0.68
CA GLN A 20 -17.82 -12.20 0.60
C GLN A 20 -18.20 -11.18 1.68
N GLN A 21 -19.41 -11.37 2.23
CA GLN A 21 -19.85 -10.74 3.46
C GLN A 21 -18.83 -10.99 4.58
N ASN A 22 -18.39 -9.91 5.24
CA ASN A 22 -17.36 -9.89 6.29
C ASN A 22 -15.90 -10.09 5.82
N SER A 23 -15.45 -9.31 4.84
CA SER A 23 -14.01 -9.11 4.62
C SER A 23 -13.40 -8.20 5.69
N ASP A 24 -12.20 -8.52 6.16
CA ASP A 24 -11.50 -7.76 7.22
C ASP A 24 -10.50 -6.74 6.66
N ILE A 25 -9.90 -7.04 5.51
CA ILE A 25 -9.00 -6.14 4.78
C ILE A 25 -9.40 -6.09 3.30
N VAL A 26 -9.51 -4.89 2.76
CA VAL A 26 -9.70 -4.63 1.32
C VAL A 26 -8.50 -3.87 0.79
N LEU A 27 -7.81 -4.43 -0.20
CA LEU A 27 -6.70 -3.79 -0.90
C LEU A 27 -7.15 -3.27 -2.26
N MET A 28 -7.21 -1.95 -2.44
CA MET A 28 -7.61 -1.29 -3.69
C MET A 28 -6.38 -0.96 -4.54
N LEU A 29 -6.06 -1.81 -5.54
CA LEU A 29 -4.94 -1.61 -6.46
C LEU A 29 -5.32 -0.69 -7.64
N GLU A 30 -4.50 -0.63 -8.69
CA GLU A 30 -4.75 0.18 -9.90
C GLU A 30 -5.07 -0.69 -11.14
N SER A 31 -5.71 -0.08 -12.14
CA SER A 31 -6.15 -0.73 -13.39
C SER A 31 -5.17 -0.59 -14.54
N GLY A 32 -4.10 -1.38 -14.51
CA GLY A 32 -3.16 -1.46 -15.63
C GLY A 32 -2.50 -0.12 -15.97
N TYR A 33 -2.13 0.06 -17.24
CA TYR A 33 -1.20 1.10 -17.68
C TYR A 33 -1.81 2.52 -17.79
N LEU A 34 -2.15 3.12 -16.65
CA LEU A 34 -2.24 4.58 -16.56
C LEU A 34 -0.85 5.16 -16.83
N ASN A 35 -0.76 6.02 -17.84
CA ASN A 35 0.47 6.77 -18.11
C ASN A 35 0.73 7.72 -16.92
N VAL A 36 1.68 7.35 -16.08
CA VAL A 36 2.11 8.09 -14.88
C VAL A 36 2.66 9.49 -15.18
N ASP A 37 3.08 9.76 -16.42
CA ASP A 37 3.49 11.10 -16.86
C ASP A 37 2.28 12.00 -17.23
N MET A 38 1.03 11.51 -17.10
CA MET A 38 -0.17 12.35 -17.23
C MET A 38 -0.41 13.19 -15.97
N PRO A 39 -0.93 14.42 -16.12
CA PRO A 39 -1.33 15.26 -14.98
C PRO A 39 -2.28 14.56 -14.02
N VAL A 40 -2.10 14.83 -12.72
CA VAL A 40 -2.85 14.23 -11.60
C VAL A 40 -4.35 14.37 -11.79
N GLU A 41 -4.81 15.50 -12.33
CA GLU A 41 -6.22 15.80 -12.60
C GLU A 41 -6.80 14.83 -13.65
N LYS A 42 -6.03 14.48 -14.68
CA LYS A 42 -6.47 13.53 -15.72
C LYS A 42 -6.51 12.09 -15.18
N ARG A 43 -5.49 11.68 -14.41
CA ARG A 43 -5.47 10.36 -13.75
C ARG A 43 -6.66 10.24 -12.77
N PHE A 44 -6.90 11.28 -11.97
CA PHE A 44 -8.06 11.36 -11.08
C PHE A 44 -9.39 11.23 -11.83
N LEU A 45 -9.63 12.03 -12.89
CA LEU A 45 -10.88 11.98 -13.66
C LEU A 45 -11.16 10.62 -14.31
N TYR A 46 -10.12 9.86 -14.67
CA TYR A 46 -10.27 8.50 -15.20
C TYR A 46 -10.65 7.49 -14.11
N GLN A 47 -9.97 7.53 -12.97
CA GLN A 47 -10.13 6.55 -11.89
C GLN A 47 -11.32 6.84 -10.95
N ALA A 48 -11.73 8.11 -10.78
CA ALA A 48 -12.74 8.52 -9.81
C ALA A 48 -14.11 7.82 -9.95
N PRO A 49 -14.69 7.62 -11.16
CA PRO A 49 -15.94 6.86 -11.32
C PRO A 49 -15.83 5.41 -10.82
N ILE A 50 -14.68 4.78 -11.07
CA ILE A 50 -14.41 3.38 -10.73
C ILE A 50 -14.18 3.25 -9.21
N VAL A 51 -13.37 4.14 -8.63
CA VAL A 51 -13.09 4.16 -7.20
C VAL A 51 -14.34 4.50 -6.37
N LYS A 52 -15.20 5.42 -6.84
CA LYS A 52 -16.51 5.65 -6.21
C LYS A 52 -17.37 4.37 -6.23
N CYS A 53 -17.44 3.69 -7.38
CA CYS A 53 -18.22 2.46 -7.53
C CYS A 53 -17.75 1.35 -6.57
N TYR A 54 -16.43 1.20 -6.36
CA TYR A 54 -15.91 0.27 -5.35
C TYR A 54 -16.14 0.73 -3.92
N ALA A 55 -16.08 2.04 -3.62
CA ALA A 55 -16.44 2.56 -2.29
C ALA A 55 -17.93 2.32 -1.97
N ASP A 56 -18.82 2.52 -2.94
CA ASP A 56 -20.25 2.18 -2.84
C ASP A 56 -20.42 0.65 -2.59
N ALA A 57 -19.66 -0.22 -3.27
CA ALA A 57 -19.71 -1.66 -3.04
C ALA A 57 -19.19 -2.08 -1.65
N ILE A 58 -18.06 -1.51 -1.21
CA ILE A 58 -17.48 -1.75 0.12
C ILE A 58 -18.46 -1.36 1.23
N ALA A 59 -19.16 -0.23 1.08
CA ALA A 59 -20.18 0.23 2.04
C ALA A 59 -21.37 -0.74 2.17
N ASN A 60 -21.74 -1.44 1.09
CA ASN A 60 -22.85 -2.39 1.10
C ASN A 60 -22.43 -3.77 1.63
N GLU A 61 -21.26 -4.27 1.22
CA GLU A 61 -20.87 -5.69 1.43
C GLU A 61 -19.87 -5.93 2.58
N CYS A 62 -18.94 -5.00 2.83
CA CYS A 62 -17.94 -5.14 3.90
C CYS A 62 -17.60 -3.82 4.63
N PRO A 63 -18.58 -3.04 5.11
CA PRO A 63 -18.36 -1.69 5.63
C PRO A 63 -17.45 -1.56 6.86
N LYS A 64 -17.06 -2.67 7.49
CA LYS A 64 -16.15 -2.71 8.65
C LYS A 64 -14.70 -3.06 8.29
N ALA A 65 -14.43 -3.36 7.01
CA ALA A 65 -13.11 -3.74 6.54
C ALA A 65 -12.10 -2.61 6.72
N PHE A 66 -10.83 -2.95 6.91
CA PHE A 66 -9.72 -2.01 6.81
C PHE A 66 -9.32 -1.84 5.34
N ILE A 67 -9.51 -0.64 4.80
CA ILE A 67 -9.32 -0.31 3.39
C ILE A 67 -7.91 0.26 3.20
N ILE A 68 -7.09 -0.43 2.40
CA ILE A 68 -5.77 0.01 1.99
C ILE A 68 -5.86 0.49 0.53
N VAL A 69 -5.64 1.78 0.31
CA VAL A 69 -5.75 2.42 -1.00
C VAL A 69 -4.37 2.51 -1.65
N CYS A 70 -4.21 1.90 -2.83
CA CYS A 70 -3.01 1.96 -3.66
C CYS A 70 -3.29 2.54 -5.05
N ALA A 71 -4.56 2.55 -5.50
CA ALA A 71 -5.01 3.23 -6.71
C ALA A 71 -4.50 4.70 -6.77
N THR A 72 -3.65 5.04 -7.74
CA THR A 72 -3.15 6.40 -7.90
C THR A 72 -4.14 7.28 -8.68
N PRO A 73 -4.13 8.61 -8.47
CA PRO A 73 -3.44 9.36 -7.41
C PRO A 73 -4.06 9.12 -6.02
N ILE A 74 -3.31 8.51 -5.08
CA ILE A 74 -3.82 8.11 -3.75
C ILE A 74 -4.27 9.34 -2.94
N ASP A 75 -3.55 10.46 -3.09
CA ASP A 75 -3.90 11.78 -2.53
C ASP A 75 -5.33 12.23 -2.87
N CYS A 76 -5.88 11.75 -3.99
CA CYS A 76 -7.22 12.05 -4.46
C CYS A 76 -8.22 10.91 -4.20
N MET A 77 -7.76 9.65 -4.28
CA MET A 77 -8.63 8.48 -4.07
C MET A 77 -9.05 8.32 -2.60
N VAL A 78 -8.17 8.57 -1.64
CA VAL A 78 -8.51 8.47 -0.22
C VAL A 78 -9.60 9.48 0.18
N PRO A 79 -9.52 10.79 -0.15
CA PRO A 79 -10.62 11.72 0.10
C PRO A 79 -11.91 11.35 -0.62
N LEU A 80 -11.84 10.82 -1.85
CA LEU A 80 -13.03 10.41 -2.60
C LEU A 80 -13.76 9.25 -1.92
N ILE A 81 -13.01 8.22 -1.49
CA ILE A 81 -13.55 7.09 -0.72
C ILE A 81 -14.15 7.59 0.59
N ALA A 82 -13.46 8.50 1.29
CA ALA A 82 -13.97 9.07 2.53
C ALA A 82 -15.32 9.78 2.36
N GLU A 83 -15.47 10.64 1.35
CA GLU A 83 -16.75 11.32 1.10
C GLU A 83 -17.87 10.35 0.65
N THR A 84 -17.53 9.33 -0.13
CA THR A 84 -18.48 8.29 -0.56
C THR A 84 -18.97 7.43 0.62
N LEU A 85 -18.07 7.04 1.53
CA LEU A 85 -18.42 6.32 2.75
C LEU A 85 -19.19 7.18 3.77
N LYS A 86 -19.03 8.51 3.73
CA LYS A 86 -19.85 9.42 4.56
C LYS A 86 -21.30 9.47 4.10
N GLU A 87 -21.55 9.44 2.79
CA GLU A 87 -22.91 9.42 2.23
C GLU A 87 -23.71 8.21 2.70
N THR A 88 -23.04 7.06 2.87
CA THR A 88 -23.63 5.82 3.37
C THR A 88 -23.61 5.68 4.89
N GLY A 89 -22.97 6.60 5.62
CA GLY A 89 -22.85 6.58 7.07
C GLY A 89 -21.82 5.59 7.63
N TRP A 90 -21.02 4.95 6.77
CA TRP A 90 -20.03 3.93 7.14
C TRP A 90 -18.59 4.45 7.26
N TYR A 91 -18.37 5.75 7.08
CA TYR A 91 -17.03 6.31 7.19
C TYR A 91 -16.45 6.25 8.60
N ASP A 92 -15.41 5.43 8.78
CA ASP A 92 -14.54 5.43 9.95
C ASP A 92 -13.11 5.85 9.51
N PRO A 93 -12.58 7.00 9.97
CA PRO A 93 -11.23 7.45 9.62
C PRO A 93 -10.15 6.48 10.13
N ASN A 94 -10.47 5.60 11.10
CA ASN A 94 -9.54 4.59 11.60
C ASN A 94 -9.44 3.35 10.68
N LYS A 95 -10.30 3.26 9.65
CA LYS A 95 -10.38 2.12 8.72
C LYS A 95 -9.91 2.44 7.30
N LEU A 96 -9.51 3.67 7.00
CA LEU A 96 -9.10 4.08 5.65
C LEU A 96 -7.64 4.57 5.65
N LEU A 97 -6.78 3.90 4.89
CA LEU A 97 -5.35 4.20 4.80
C LEU A 97 -4.87 4.21 3.34
N GLY A 98 -4.32 5.34 2.89
CA GLY A 98 -3.53 5.39 1.65
C GLY A 98 -2.12 4.86 1.86
N SER A 99 -1.66 3.97 0.98
CA SER A 99 -0.37 3.31 1.10
C SER A 99 0.81 4.23 0.78
N LEU A 100 1.83 4.24 1.66
CA LEU A 100 3.17 4.77 1.35
C LEU A 100 4.25 3.69 1.29
N ALA A 101 3.87 2.40 1.29
CA ALA A 101 4.84 1.30 1.38
C ALA A 101 5.86 1.32 0.21
N VAL A 102 5.40 1.60 -1.01
CA VAL A 102 6.25 1.66 -2.20
C VAL A 102 7.25 2.83 -2.17
N PRO A 103 6.84 4.10 -1.99
CA PRO A 103 7.80 5.20 -1.88
C PRO A 103 8.72 5.08 -0.66
N GLU A 104 8.23 4.59 0.49
CA GLU A 104 9.05 4.38 1.69
C GLU A 104 10.14 3.31 1.46
N MET A 105 9.78 2.17 0.85
CA MET A 105 10.74 1.13 0.46
C MET A 105 11.80 1.69 -0.50
N ARG A 106 11.39 2.47 -1.51
CA ARG A 106 12.31 3.08 -2.49
C ARG A 106 13.28 4.05 -1.82
N ALA A 107 12.78 4.95 -0.97
CA ALA A 107 13.59 5.90 -0.23
C ALA A 107 14.58 5.21 0.73
N SER A 108 14.10 4.22 1.49
CA SER A 108 14.91 3.43 2.42
C SER A 108 16.00 2.63 1.69
N THR A 109 15.70 2.07 0.51
CA THR A 109 16.67 1.35 -0.33
C THR A 109 17.76 2.27 -0.89
N LEU A 110 17.41 3.50 -1.28
CA LEU A 110 18.38 4.49 -1.76
C LEU A 110 19.29 4.97 -0.62
N ALA A 111 18.73 5.27 0.56
CA ALA A 111 19.51 5.65 1.74
C ALA A 111 20.46 4.52 2.17
N ALA A 112 19.98 3.28 2.24
CA ALA A 112 20.80 2.11 2.60
C ALA A 112 21.97 1.95 1.63
N ARG A 113 21.72 2.06 0.31
CA ARG A 113 22.76 2.02 -0.73
C ARG A 113 23.77 3.16 -0.59
N ALA A 114 23.33 4.38 -0.31
CA ALA A 114 24.21 5.54 -0.14
C ALA A 114 25.10 5.44 1.11
N LEU A 115 24.65 4.70 2.13
CA LEU A 115 25.38 4.48 3.39
C LEU A 115 26.14 3.15 3.44
N CYS A 116 26.10 2.35 2.38
CA CYS A 116 26.61 0.96 2.36
C CYS A 116 26.04 0.07 3.49
N LEU A 117 24.79 0.31 3.88
CA LEU A 117 24.05 -0.45 4.88
C LEU A 117 23.11 -1.49 4.23
N GLU A 118 22.70 -2.49 5.01
CA GLU A 118 21.61 -3.38 4.59
C GLU A 118 20.25 -2.67 4.75
N PRO A 119 19.32 -2.76 3.77
CA PRO A 119 18.04 -2.05 3.82
C PRO A 119 17.17 -2.30 5.06
N ARG A 120 17.34 -3.43 5.76
CA ARG A 120 16.61 -3.72 7.01
C ARG A 120 17.02 -2.84 8.20
N TYR A 121 18.17 -2.16 8.13
CA TYR A 121 18.68 -1.25 9.16
C TYR A 121 18.50 0.23 8.80
N THR A 122 17.77 0.54 7.73
CA THR A 122 17.55 1.91 7.26
C THR A 122 16.09 2.11 6.95
N ARG A 123 15.47 3.16 7.49
CA ARG A 123 14.06 3.47 7.23
C ARG A 123 13.89 4.96 7.01
N VAL A 124 13.47 5.36 5.81
CA VAL A 124 13.20 6.76 5.47
C VAL A 124 11.68 6.99 5.50
N PRO A 125 11.09 7.47 6.61
CA PRO A 125 9.66 7.75 6.66
C PRO A 125 9.30 8.87 5.68
N CYS A 126 8.16 8.72 5.02
CA CYS A 126 7.64 9.71 4.08
C CYS A 126 6.46 10.48 4.70
N VAL A 127 6.35 11.78 4.42
CA VAL A 127 5.25 12.63 4.90
C VAL A 127 4.71 13.52 3.78
N GLY A 128 3.65 14.28 4.08
CA GLY A 128 2.98 15.13 3.09
C GLY A 128 1.96 14.34 2.30
N GLY A 129 2.22 14.10 1.01
CA GLY A 129 1.39 13.27 0.14
C GLY A 129 2.06 11.96 -0.24
N THR A 130 1.54 11.31 -1.28
CA THR A 130 1.94 9.95 -1.70
C THR A 130 2.83 9.92 -2.94
N GLU A 131 2.75 10.95 -3.80
CA GLU A 131 3.54 11.02 -5.04
C GLU A 131 3.94 12.46 -5.45
N GLY A 132 4.89 12.56 -6.39
CA GLY A 132 5.31 13.81 -7.00
C GLY A 132 5.84 14.86 -6.02
N ASP A 133 5.52 16.12 -6.28
CA ASP A 133 5.83 17.30 -5.45
C ASP A 133 5.34 17.18 -3.99
N THR A 134 4.26 16.43 -3.74
CA THR A 134 3.69 16.28 -2.39
C THR A 134 4.39 15.25 -1.53
N LEU A 135 5.04 14.24 -2.11
CA LEU A 135 5.73 13.18 -1.37
C LEU A 135 7.04 13.73 -0.76
N VAL A 136 7.19 13.72 0.56
CA VAL A 136 8.39 14.21 1.25
C VAL A 136 9.08 13.07 2.03
N PRO A 137 10.12 12.42 1.47
CA PRO A 137 10.94 11.47 2.20
C PRO A 137 11.86 12.19 3.20
N LEU A 138 11.80 11.82 4.48
CA LEU A 138 12.59 12.44 5.54
C LEU A 138 13.95 11.74 5.68
N PHE A 139 14.90 12.09 4.80
CA PHE A 139 16.25 11.52 4.85
C PHE A 139 17.01 11.87 6.15
N SER A 140 16.62 12.92 6.89
CA SER A 140 17.10 13.20 8.27
C SER A 140 16.64 12.17 9.32
N LYS A 141 15.87 11.16 8.90
CA LYS A 141 15.34 10.07 9.74
C LYS A 141 15.75 8.69 9.24
N ALA A 142 16.58 8.62 8.19
CA ALA A 142 17.03 7.37 7.58
C ALA A 142 17.72 6.41 8.57
N VAL A 143 18.56 6.99 9.44
CA VAL A 143 19.38 6.33 10.47
C VAL A 143 19.48 7.29 11.65
N GLU A 144 19.50 6.77 12.89
CA GLU A 144 19.67 7.62 14.08
C GLU A 144 21.04 8.32 14.09
N TYR A 145 21.06 9.58 14.54
CA TYR A 145 22.28 10.41 14.68
C TYR A 145 23.06 10.67 13.38
N PHE A 146 22.46 10.43 12.20
CA PHE A 146 23.05 10.72 10.91
C PHE A 146 22.10 11.55 10.03
N ASP A 147 22.58 12.71 9.57
CA ASP A 147 21.89 13.54 8.59
C ASP A 147 22.65 13.50 7.25
N PHE A 148 21.94 13.26 6.15
CA PHE A 148 22.50 13.43 4.81
C PHE A 148 22.78 14.91 4.53
N ALA A 149 23.86 15.20 3.79
CA ALA A 149 24.06 16.52 3.20
C ALA A 149 22.85 16.88 2.32
N GLN A 150 22.34 18.12 2.45
CA GLN A 150 21.08 18.55 1.84
C GLN A 150 20.98 18.20 0.34
N HIS A 151 22.02 18.50 -0.44
CA HIS A 151 22.06 18.18 -1.87
C HIS A 151 21.87 16.67 -2.16
N ASN A 152 22.43 15.78 -1.33
CA ASN A 152 22.25 14.34 -1.49
C ASN A 152 20.82 13.92 -1.15
N ALA A 153 20.21 14.53 -0.12
CA ALA A 153 18.81 14.29 0.24
C ALA A 153 17.84 14.81 -0.84
N GLU A 154 18.13 15.95 -1.45
CA GLU A 154 17.38 16.51 -2.60
C GLU A 154 17.45 15.57 -3.81
N MET A 155 18.65 15.15 -4.22
CA MET A 155 18.86 14.21 -5.34
C MET A 155 18.16 12.86 -5.11
N MET A 156 18.22 12.30 -3.90
CA MET A 156 17.49 11.07 -3.57
C MET A 156 15.98 11.30 -3.51
N THR A 157 15.51 12.45 -3.03
CA THR A 157 14.08 12.81 -3.02
C THR A 157 13.52 12.87 -4.44
N GLU A 158 14.23 13.53 -5.36
CA GLU A 158 13.86 13.55 -6.78
C GLU A 158 13.85 12.14 -7.38
N ALA A 159 14.87 11.31 -7.08
CA ALA A 159 14.92 9.92 -7.55
C ALA A 159 13.74 9.07 -7.04
N VAL A 160 13.28 9.25 -5.80
CA VAL A 160 12.09 8.57 -5.27
C VAL A 160 10.82 9.07 -5.97
N ARG A 161 10.66 10.38 -6.12
CA ARG A 161 9.48 11.02 -6.75
C ARG A 161 9.33 10.61 -8.22
N ASN A 162 10.45 10.54 -8.95
CA ASN A 162 10.49 10.17 -10.37
C ASN A 162 10.52 8.65 -10.61
N ALA A 163 10.63 7.83 -9.56
CA ALA A 163 10.70 6.37 -9.68
C ALA A 163 9.50 5.71 -10.41
N PRO A 164 8.23 6.12 -10.21
CA PRO A 164 7.10 5.55 -10.98
C PRO A 164 7.30 5.73 -12.48
N SER A 165 7.65 6.95 -12.91
CA SER A 165 7.94 7.30 -14.31
C SER A 165 9.20 6.65 -14.86
N ALA A 166 10.24 6.43 -14.03
CA ALA A 166 11.43 5.70 -14.44
C ALA A 166 11.13 4.21 -14.69
N VAL A 167 10.31 3.59 -13.84
CA VAL A 167 9.90 2.18 -13.94
C VAL A 167 8.93 1.96 -15.10
N SER A 168 7.94 2.83 -15.30
CA SER A 168 6.95 2.69 -16.37
C SER A 168 7.54 2.73 -17.78
N ARG A 169 8.67 3.44 -17.95
CA ARG A 169 9.45 3.57 -19.19
C ARG A 169 10.55 2.50 -19.36
N CYS A 170 10.65 1.51 -18.48
CA CYS A 170 11.60 0.41 -18.62
C CYS A 170 11.06 -0.69 -19.55
N ASP A 171 11.65 -0.82 -20.74
CA ASP A 171 11.30 -1.88 -21.69
C ASP A 171 11.72 -3.29 -21.24
N GLY A 172 10.99 -4.29 -21.72
CA GLY A 172 11.37 -5.71 -21.63
C GLY A 172 11.32 -6.30 -20.21
N PRO A 173 12.30 -7.12 -19.80
CA PRO A 173 12.23 -7.85 -18.53
C PRO A 173 12.26 -6.94 -17.29
N CYS A 174 12.67 -5.68 -17.44
CA CYS A 174 12.73 -4.70 -16.35
C CYS A 174 11.34 -4.23 -15.88
N GLN A 175 10.33 -4.25 -16.74
CA GLN A 175 8.95 -3.85 -16.42
C GLN A 175 8.40 -4.63 -15.22
N ARG A 176 8.55 -5.97 -15.24
CA ARG A 176 8.12 -6.89 -14.16
C ARG A 176 8.84 -6.64 -12.82
N VAL A 177 10.01 -6.00 -12.83
CA VAL A 177 10.76 -5.70 -11.61
C VAL A 177 10.08 -4.58 -10.82
N GLY A 178 9.41 -3.65 -11.51
CA GLY A 178 8.53 -2.67 -10.91
C GLY A 178 7.42 -3.33 -10.10
N ASP A 179 6.59 -4.12 -10.79
CA ASP A 179 5.44 -4.85 -10.24
C ASP A 179 5.82 -5.74 -9.05
N LEU A 180 6.95 -6.47 -9.16
CA LEU A 180 7.45 -7.32 -8.07
C LEU A 180 7.91 -6.51 -6.86
N SER A 181 8.53 -5.34 -7.06
CA SER A 181 8.93 -4.46 -5.95
C SER A 181 7.73 -3.86 -5.24
N GLU A 182 6.69 -3.51 -5.99
CA GLU A 182 5.43 -3.00 -5.45
C GLU A 182 4.67 -4.09 -4.69
N ALA A 183 4.51 -5.28 -5.27
CA ALA A 183 3.91 -6.42 -4.61
C ALA A 183 4.61 -6.78 -3.29
N HIS A 184 5.96 -6.72 -3.25
CA HIS A 184 6.73 -6.93 -2.02
C HIS A 184 6.41 -5.88 -0.94
N ALA A 185 6.40 -4.60 -1.29
CA ALA A 185 6.09 -3.52 -0.35
C ALA A 185 4.65 -3.60 0.18
N LEU A 186 3.68 -3.83 -0.72
CA LEU A 186 2.26 -3.95 -0.35
C LEU A 186 1.98 -5.20 0.48
N ALA A 187 2.62 -6.34 0.18
CA ALA A 187 2.52 -7.54 1.01
C ALA A 187 3.04 -7.28 2.43
N GLY A 188 4.14 -6.53 2.59
CA GLY A 188 4.64 -6.10 3.89
C GLY A 188 3.63 -5.25 4.67
N LEU A 189 2.99 -4.27 4.02
CA LEU A 189 1.96 -3.42 4.63
C LEU A 189 0.71 -4.24 5.03
N VAL A 190 0.20 -5.08 4.13
CA VAL A 190 -0.97 -5.94 4.40
C VAL A 190 -0.68 -6.91 5.56
N THR A 191 0.55 -7.45 5.63
CA THR A 191 0.98 -8.32 6.74
C THR A 191 0.98 -7.55 8.07
N ALA A 192 1.51 -6.33 8.10
CA ALA A 192 1.50 -5.51 9.29
C ALA A 192 0.05 -5.20 9.76
N VAL A 193 -0.85 -4.84 8.84
CA VAL A 193 -2.27 -4.64 9.16
C VAL A 193 -2.92 -5.93 9.67
N ALA A 194 -2.66 -7.07 9.02
CA ALA A 194 -3.19 -8.37 9.44
C ALA A 194 -2.72 -8.77 10.85
N HIS A 195 -1.43 -8.56 11.17
CA HIS A 195 -0.90 -8.78 12.52
C HIS A 195 -1.53 -7.85 13.56
N ALA A 196 -1.76 -6.58 13.21
CA ALA A 196 -2.43 -5.62 14.09
C ALA A 196 -3.86 -6.04 14.43
N LEU A 197 -4.60 -6.53 13.43
CA LEU A 197 -6.00 -6.98 13.57
C LEU A 197 -6.13 -8.34 14.29
N LEU A 198 -5.19 -9.27 14.08
CA LEU A 198 -5.27 -10.64 14.61
C LEU A 198 -4.50 -10.89 15.90
N CYS A 199 -3.27 -10.35 16.00
CA CYS A 199 -2.30 -10.73 17.03
C CYS A 199 -2.25 -9.73 18.20
N HIS A 200 -2.98 -8.62 18.11
CA HIS A 200 -2.88 -7.45 19.01
C HIS A 200 -1.47 -6.82 19.04
N ASP A 201 -0.65 -7.09 18.02
CA ASP A 201 0.56 -6.31 17.77
C ASP A 201 0.17 -4.85 17.48
N ILE A 202 1.07 -3.91 17.78
CA ILE A 202 0.87 -2.49 17.47
C ILE A 202 1.96 -2.02 16.49
N PRO A 203 1.94 -2.47 15.22
CA PRO A 203 2.91 -2.06 14.22
C PRO A 203 2.75 -0.59 13.87
N ARG A 204 3.90 0.07 13.70
CA ARG A 204 3.99 1.43 13.19
C ARG A 204 4.26 1.40 11.69
N VAL A 205 3.35 1.96 10.92
CA VAL A 205 3.49 2.13 9.46
C VAL A 205 3.37 3.60 9.09
N THR A 206 3.64 3.94 7.83
CA THR A 206 3.33 5.26 7.28
C THR A 206 2.09 5.15 6.41
N GLY A 207 1.11 6.02 6.61
CA GLY A 207 -0.14 6.02 5.85
C GLY A 207 -0.64 7.43 5.57
N PHE A 208 -1.29 7.61 4.41
CA PHE A 208 -2.04 8.82 4.08
C PHE A 208 -3.44 8.69 4.65
N VAL A 209 -3.71 9.42 5.73
CA VAL A 209 -4.89 9.26 6.59
C VAL A 209 -5.53 10.61 6.89
N GLU A 210 -6.77 10.62 7.40
CA GLU A 210 -7.37 11.85 7.93
C GLU A 210 -6.59 12.32 9.16
N THR A 211 -6.34 13.63 9.25
CA THR A 211 -5.69 14.25 10.40
C THR A 211 -6.70 14.64 11.45
N ASP A 212 -6.34 14.45 12.71
CA ASP A 212 -7.11 14.99 13.84
C ASP A 212 -7.09 16.53 13.81
N LEU A 213 -8.27 17.14 13.71
CA LEU A 213 -8.49 18.59 13.72
C LEU A 213 -7.92 19.26 14.99
N GLY A 214 -7.75 18.51 16.09
CA GLY A 214 -7.14 18.99 17.32
C GLY A 214 -5.61 19.03 17.33
N GLN A 215 -4.92 18.41 16.36
CA GLN A 215 -3.46 18.21 16.42
C GLN A 215 -2.66 19.09 15.44
N VAL A 216 -3.23 19.49 14.30
CA VAL A 216 -2.51 20.27 13.28
C VAL A 216 -3.43 21.32 12.65
N ILE A 217 -3.02 22.58 12.67
CA ILE A 217 -3.59 23.62 11.78
C ILE A 217 -2.98 23.43 10.38
N SER A 218 -3.46 22.41 9.67
CA SER A 218 -3.06 22.08 8.30
C SER A 218 -4.10 22.61 7.30
N PRO A 219 -3.69 23.12 6.12
CA PRO A 219 -4.63 23.42 5.04
C PRO A 219 -5.19 22.15 4.37
N ALA A 220 -4.54 21.00 4.55
CA ALA A 220 -4.95 19.70 4.02
C ALA A 220 -5.51 18.80 5.15
N ARG A 221 -6.67 18.19 4.90
CA ARG A 221 -7.40 17.29 5.82
C ARG A 221 -6.84 15.87 5.84
N PHE A 222 -6.29 15.42 4.72
CA PHE A 222 -5.56 14.16 4.63
C PHE A 222 -4.06 14.42 4.44
N ILE A 223 -3.22 13.74 5.22
CA ILE A 223 -1.76 13.88 5.21
C ILE A 223 -1.12 12.51 5.46
N ALA A 224 0.01 12.26 4.79
CA ALA A 224 0.89 11.13 5.04
C ALA A 224 1.70 11.35 6.32
N GLY A 225 1.64 10.38 7.22
CA GLY A 225 2.43 10.38 8.44
C GLY A 225 2.56 9.01 9.08
N PRO A 226 3.42 8.87 10.09
CA PRO A 226 3.53 7.66 10.88
C PRO A 226 2.25 7.44 11.72
N VAL A 227 1.69 6.24 11.65
CA VAL A 227 0.50 5.81 12.38
C VAL A 227 0.79 4.49 13.11
N ASP A 228 0.20 4.34 14.29
CA ASP A 228 0.15 3.05 14.99
C ASP A 228 -1.19 2.36 14.64
N ILE A 229 -1.13 1.11 14.19
CA ILE A 229 -2.32 0.27 13.89
C ILE A 229 -2.47 -0.77 15.00
N GLY A 230 -3.70 -1.13 15.35
CA GLY A 230 -4.02 -2.24 16.26
C GLY A 230 -5.35 -2.90 15.91
N GLY A 231 -5.94 -3.62 16.88
CA GLY A 231 -7.10 -4.49 16.64
C GLY A 231 -8.35 -3.85 16.02
N SER A 232 -8.53 -2.54 16.19
CA SER A 232 -9.65 -1.78 15.60
C SER A 232 -9.30 -1.07 14.28
N GLY A 233 -8.04 -1.05 13.85
CA GLY A 233 -7.54 -0.20 12.76
C GLY A 233 -6.48 0.79 13.27
N ILE A 234 -6.44 1.99 12.70
CA ILE A 234 -5.52 3.06 13.14
C ILE A 234 -5.89 3.44 14.59
N MET A 235 -4.94 3.31 15.51
CA MET A 235 -5.11 3.68 16.92
C MET A 235 -4.64 5.10 17.21
N ARG A 236 -3.55 5.52 16.55
CA ARG A 236 -2.92 6.83 16.75
C ARG A 236 -2.33 7.34 15.43
N ASN A 237 -2.72 8.55 15.06
CA ASN A 237 -1.88 9.39 14.21
C ASN A 237 -0.82 10.05 15.09
N LEU A 238 0.45 10.01 14.69
CA LEU A 238 1.58 10.53 15.48
C LEU A 238 2.04 11.91 15.02
N GLY A 239 1.36 12.48 14.02
CA GLY A 239 1.68 13.79 13.44
C GLY A 239 2.97 13.78 12.62
N LEU A 240 3.40 14.97 12.21
CA LEU A 240 4.64 15.15 11.46
C LEU A 240 5.86 15.01 12.41
N PRO A 241 6.87 14.19 12.06
CA PRO A 241 8.11 14.10 12.83
C PRO A 241 8.87 15.43 12.90
N LYS A 242 9.86 15.52 13.79
CA LYS A 242 10.80 16.65 13.80
C LYS A 242 11.64 16.66 12.51
N MET A 243 11.43 17.66 11.67
CA MET A 243 12.10 17.84 10.38
C MET A 243 13.27 18.83 10.45
N THR A 244 14.15 18.79 9.44
CA THR A 244 15.08 19.90 9.14
C THR A 244 14.34 21.10 8.56
N GLU A 245 15.01 22.26 8.47
CA GLU A 245 14.43 23.47 7.85
C GLU A 245 14.05 23.24 6.37
N HIS A 246 14.89 22.53 5.62
CA HIS A 246 14.62 22.14 4.23
C HIS A 246 13.39 21.22 4.14
N GLU A 247 13.37 20.12 4.88
CA GLU A 247 12.23 19.17 4.91
C GLU A 247 10.92 19.85 5.34
N THR A 248 10.99 20.78 6.29
CA THR A 248 9.83 21.59 6.73
C THR A 248 9.34 22.49 5.59
N THR A 249 10.25 23.13 4.86
CA THR A 249 9.92 24.01 3.72
C THR A 249 9.21 23.24 2.60
N ILE A 250 9.76 22.10 2.17
CA ILE A 250 9.12 21.27 1.13
C ILE A 250 7.83 20.62 1.62
N THR A 251 7.69 20.33 2.91
CA THR A 251 6.42 19.84 3.50
C THR A 251 5.33 20.92 3.47
N ASN A 252 5.64 22.18 3.76
CA ASN A 252 4.66 23.27 3.68
C ASN A 252 4.15 23.49 2.23
N LEU A 253 5.03 23.35 1.24
CA LEU A 253 4.66 23.36 -0.18
C LEU A 253 3.77 22.15 -0.54
N ALA A 254 4.14 20.95 -0.08
CA ALA A 254 3.35 19.74 -0.27
C ALA A 254 1.93 19.85 0.33
N LEU A 255 1.80 20.36 1.55
CA LEU A 255 0.49 20.58 2.20
C LEU A 255 -0.39 21.56 1.42
N SER A 256 0.21 22.58 0.81
CA SER A 256 -0.51 23.55 -0.03
C SER A 256 -1.02 22.90 -1.34
N SER A 257 -0.20 22.07 -1.98
CA SER A 257 -0.57 21.29 -3.17
C SER A 257 -1.64 20.22 -2.85
N LEU A 258 -1.57 19.59 -1.67
CA LEU A 258 -2.59 18.65 -1.18
C LEU A 258 -3.94 19.32 -0.92
N ALA A 259 -3.97 20.53 -0.35
CA ALA A 259 -5.20 21.27 -0.13
C ALA A 259 -5.94 21.53 -1.46
N TYR A 260 -5.20 21.88 -2.53
CA TYR A 260 -5.75 21.99 -3.88
C TYR A 260 -6.30 20.66 -4.42
N ARG A 261 -5.54 19.56 -4.31
CA ARG A 261 -6.01 18.21 -4.72
C ARG A 261 -7.30 17.82 -4.01
N GLN A 262 -7.36 18.04 -2.69
CA GLN A 262 -8.53 17.69 -1.87
C GLN A 262 -9.75 18.56 -2.20
N SER A 263 -9.57 19.85 -2.53
CA SER A 263 -10.64 20.71 -3.05
C SER A 263 -11.20 20.19 -4.37
N MET A 264 -10.32 19.85 -5.34
CA MET A 264 -10.72 19.30 -6.63
C MET A 264 -11.54 18.00 -6.47
N VAL A 265 -11.15 17.12 -5.55
CA VAL A 265 -11.89 15.88 -5.26
C VAL A 265 -13.27 16.20 -4.70
N TYR A 266 -13.35 17.14 -3.75
CA TYR A 266 -14.62 17.54 -3.16
C TYR A 266 -15.57 18.18 -4.18
N ASP A 267 -15.06 19.05 -5.06
CA ASP A 267 -15.83 19.65 -6.16
C ASP A 267 -16.36 18.59 -7.14
N TRP A 268 -15.51 17.62 -7.51
CA TRP A 268 -15.91 16.48 -8.34
C TRP A 268 -16.99 15.64 -7.64
N TYR A 269 -16.77 15.30 -6.37
CA TYR A 269 -17.72 14.52 -5.58
C TYR A 269 -19.07 15.24 -5.46
N CYS A 270 -19.10 16.53 -5.10
CA CYS A 270 -20.34 17.30 -5.04
C CYS A 270 -21.10 17.33 -6.36
N LYS A 271 -20.39 17.36 -7.49
CA LYS A 271 -20.96 17.33 -8.84
C LYS A 271 -21.52 15.95 -9.23
N TYR A 272 -20.90 14.86 -8.80
CA TYR A 272 -21.20 13.50 -9.26
C TYR A 272 -21.83 12.56 -8.21
N ARG A 273 -21.94 12.94 -6.92
CA ARG A 273 -22.52 12.09 -5.85
C ARG A 273 -23.88 11.48 -6.18
N SER A 274 -24.80 12.30 -6.72
CA SER A 274 -26.16 11.87 -7.12
C SER A 274 -26.19 11.07 -8.42
N SER A 275 -25.04 10.88 -9.08
CA SER A 275 -24.91 9.96 -10.19
C SER A 275 -24.67 8.57 -9.61
N SER A 276 -25.70 7.73 -9.59
CA SER A 276 -25.45 6.29 -9.67
C SER A 276 -24.76 6.03 -11.01
N THR A 277 -23.43 5.97 -10.99
CA THR A 277 -22.67 5.25 -12.02
C THR A 277 -23.21 3.84 -12.04
N ARG A 278 -24.07 3.55 -13.02
CA ARG A 278 -24.66 2.23 -13.20
C ARG A 278 -23.52 1.23 -13.24
N LEU A 279 -23.63 0.22 -12.36
CA LEU A 279 -22.69 -0.89 -12.26
C LEU A 279 -22.40 -1.47 -13.66
N ASP A 280 -23.40 -1.50 -14.53
CA ASP A 280 -23.38 -1.84 -15.97
C ASP A 280 -22.17 -1.33 -16.79
N ALA A 281 -21.53 -0.21 -16.39
CA ALA A 281 -20.38 0.37 -17.09
C ALA A 281 -19.00 -0.02 -16.49
N CYS A 282 -18.97 -0.64 -15.32
CA CYS A 282 -17.75 -1.18 -14.71
C CYS A 282 -17.59 -2.66 -15.07
N GLN A 283 -16.38 -3.08 -15.43
CA GLN A 283 -16.04 -4.50 -15.62
C GLN A 283 -15.49 -5.05 -14.31
N PHE A 284 -16.10 -6.10 -13.78
CA PHE A 284 -16.02 -6.44 -12.36
C PHE A 284 -15.05 -7.59 -12.04
N GLU A 285 -13.74 -7.42 -12.27
CA GLU A 285 -12.79 -8.44 -11.77
C GLU A 285 -12.87 -8.52 -10.26
N PHE A 286 -13.16 -9.72 -9.79
CA PHE A 286 -12.88 -10.11 -8.43
C PHE A 286 -12.33 -11.54 -8.48
N PHE A 287 -11.02 -11.67 -8.32
CA PHE A 287 -10.37 -12.95 -8.12
C PHE A 287 -10.78 -13.49 -6.74
N CYS A 288 -11.83 -14.32 -6.72
CA CYS A 288 -12.28 -15.02 -5.52
C CYS A 288 -11.96 -16.53 -5.69
N PRO A 289 -10.99 -17.10 -4.95
CA PRO A 289 -10.64 -18.51 -5.07
C PRO A 289 -11.79 -19.38 -4.55
N ARG A 290 -12.50 -20.05 -5.47
CA ARG A 290 -13.79 -20.73 -5.24
C ARG A 290 -13.83 -21.85 -4.18
N ASN A 291 -12.70 -22.22 -3.57
CA ASN A 291 -12.64 -23.26 -2.53
C ASN A 291 -11.50 -22.96 -1.53
N TYR A 292 -11.83 -22.66 -0.27
CA TYR A 292 -10.87 -22.50 0.82
C TYR A 292 -10.43 -23.85 1.42
N SER A 293 -10.00 -24.79 0.58
CA SER A 293 -9.64 -26.14 1.03
C SER A 293 -8.18 -26.28 1.45
N ARG A 294 -7.31 -25.40 0.96
CA ARG A 294 -5.87 -25.42 1.24
C ARG A 294 -5.33 -24.01 1.39
N PHE A 295 -4.39 -23.85 2.33
CA PHE A 295 -3.63 -22.60 2.52
C PHE A 295 -2.92 -22.13 1.22
N ASN A 296 -2.64 -23.06 0.31
CA ASN A 296 -1.99 -22.79 -0.98
C ASN A 296 -2.89 -22.07 -2.00
N ASP A 297 -4.22 -22.10 -1.84
CA ASP A 297 -5.15 -21.45 -2.76
C ASP A 297 -5.09 -19.90 -2.66
N CYS A 298 -4.45 -19.39 -1.59
CA CYS A 298 -4.10 -17.97 -1.40
C CYS A 298 -2.61 -17.67 -1.70
N ALA A 299 -1.79 -18.65 -2.07
CA ALA A 299 -0.37 -18.62 -1.69
C ALA A 299 0.68 -18.22 -2.73
N TYR A 300 0.36 -17.92 -4.00
CA TYR A 300 1.41 -17.33 -4.86
C TYR A 300 1.87 -15.95 -4.39
N ALA A 301 1.08 -15.24 -3.56
CA ALA A 301 1.52 -14.12 -2.74
C ALA A 301 2.09 -14.56 -1.37
N ASN A 302 1.50 -15.58 -0.72
CA ASN A 302 1.87 -15.97 0.65
C ASN A 302 3.04 -16.98 0.78
N VAL A 303 3.62 -17.54 -0.28
CA VAL A 303 4.74 -18.52 -0.16
C VAL A 303 5.96 -17.92 0.56
N PHE A 304 6.20 -16.62 0.42
CA PHE A 304 7.25 -15.91 1.18
C PHE A 304 6.89 -15.72 2.67
N LEU A 305 5.62 -15.44 3.00
CA LEU A 305 5.15 -15.29 4.38
C LEU A 305 5.03 -16.64 5.12
N ALA A 306 4.56 -17.66 4.42
CA ALA A 306 4.36 -19.00 4.97
C ALA A 306 5.68 -19.70 5.31
N SER A 307 6.74 -19.48 4.52
CA SER A 307 8.02 -20.15 4.71
C SER A 307 8.76 -19.69 5.97
N ASP A 308 8.72 -18.39 6.29
CA ASP A 308 9.25 -17.87 7.56
C ASP A 308 8.41 -18.32 8.76
N MET A 309 7.07 -18.24 8.65
CA MET A 309 6.16 -18.65 9.73
C MET A 309 6.23 -20.15 10.08
N LEU A 310 6.47 -21.02 9.10
CA LEU A 310 6.47 -22.48 9.31
C LEU A 310 7.79 -23.02 9.87
N LEU A 311 8.92 -22.31 9.70
CA LEU A 311 10.24 -22.78 10.15
C LEU A 311 10.59 -22.37 11.59
N GLY A 312 9.90 -21.36 12.16
CA GLY A 312 10.15 -20.88 13.52
C GLY A 312 9.45 -21.66 14.65
N HIS A 313 8.39 -22.42 14.36
CA HIS A 313 7.51 -22.98 15.40
C HIS A 313 7.82 -24.45 15.72
N LYS A 314 8.26 -24.73 16.96
CA LYS A 314 8.40 -26.09 17.51
C LYS A 314 7.02 -26.75 17.64
N GLY A 315 6.55 -27.44 16.60
CA GLY A 315 5.29 -28.20 16.66
C GLY A 315 4.74 -28.79 15.34
N ILE A 316 5.23 -28.38 14.16
CA ILE A 316 4.59 -28.75 12.88
C ILE A 316 5.25 -30.02 12.27
N CYS A 317 4.66 -31.18 12.55
CA CYS A 317 5.19 -32.49 12.14
C CYS A 317 4.63 -33.04 10.80
N LYS A 318 4.32 -32.19 9.80
CA LYS A 318 3.81 -32.66 8.50
C LYS A 318 4.55 -32.05 7.29
N ARG A 319 5.25 -32.92 6.57
CA ARG A 319 5.91 -32.62 5.29
C ARG A 319 4.84 -32.45 4.21
N LEU A 320 4.69 -31.24 3.67
CA LEU A 320 3.77 -30.97 2.56
C LEU A 320 4.32 -31.57 1.26
N SER A 321 3.50 -32.34 0.57
CA SER A 321 3.79 -32.89 -0.76
C SER A 321 3.39 -31.91 -1.86
N PHE A 322 4.30 -31.65 -2.80
CA PHE A 322 4.08 -30.74 -3.94
C PHE A 322 3.02 -31.25 -4.93
N PRO A 323 2.36 -30.36 -5.71
CA PRO A 323 1.41 -30.76 -6.74
C PRO A 323 2.09 -31.54 -7.88
N PRO A 324 1.38 -32.46 -8.58
CA PRO A 324 2.00 -33.42 -9.48
C PRO A 324 2.48 -32.85 -10.83
N ASN A 325 2.01 -31.66 -11.24
CA ASN A 325 2.20 -31.12 -12.59
C ASN A 325 2.80 -29.70 -12.57
N LEU A 326 4.03 -29.54 -12.08
CA LEU A 326 4.83 -28.33 -12.29
C LEU A 326 5.55 -28.43 -13.63
N ASN A 327 5.63 -27.32 -14.39
CA ASN A 327 6.42 -27.33 -15.63
C ASN A 327 7.93 -27.21 -15.33
N SER A 328 8.79 -27.52 -16.30
CA SER A 328 10.25 -27.56 -16.11
C SER A 328 10.87 -26.20 -15.73
N TYR A 329 10.22 -25.09 -16.07
CA TYR A 329 10.67 -23.75 -15.69
C TYR A 329 10.29 -23.42 -14.23
N GLU A 330 9.07 -23.75 -13.83
CA GLU A 330 8.59 -23.65 -12.43
C GLU A 330 9.40 -24.53 -11.49
N LEU A 331 9.69 -25.78 -11.89
CA LEU A 331 10.56 -26.69 -11.14
C LEU A 331 11.95 -26.09 -10.93
N ASN A 332 12.58 -25.52 -11.97
CA ASN A 332 13.88 -24.87 -11.84
C ASN A 332 13.83 -23.62 -10.94
N LEU A 333 12.78 -22.80 -11.02
CA LEU A 333 12.61 -21.65 -10.12
C LEU A 333 12.42 -22.08 -8.66
N LEU A 334 11.64 -23.14 -8.42
CA LEU A 334 11.48 -23.74 -7.10
C LEU A 334 12.80 -24.30 -6.57
N ASP A 335 13.55 -25.04 -7.38
CA ASP A 335 14.78 -25.72 -6.97
C ASP A 335 15.91 -24.71 -6.66
N VAL A 336 16.06 -23.66 -7.48
CA VAL A 336 16.96 -22.52 -7.21
C VAL A 336 16.57 -21.76 -5.93
N SER A 337 15.28 -21.60 -5.68
CA SER A 337 14.77 -20.90 -4.48
C SER A 337 14.97 -21.74 -3.21
N LEU A 338 14.61 -23.03 -3.26
CA LEU A 338 14.79 -23.98 -2.16
C LEU A 338 16.27 -24.19 -1.83
N THR A 339 17.14 -24.29 -2.84
CA THR A 339 18.59 -24.40 -2.63
C THR A 339 19.16 -23.19 -1.88
N LYS A 340 18.69 -21.97 -2.19
CA LYS A 340 19.05 -20.74 -1.47
C LYS A 340 18.50 -20.67 -0.05
N VAL A 341 17.31 -21.23 0.21
CA VAL A 341 16.74 -21.31 1.56
C VAL A 341 17.49 -22.35 2.40
N ILE A 342 17.81 -23.52 1.83
CA ILE A 342 18.53 -24.60 2.52
C ILE A 342 19.96 -24.18 2.87
N SER A 343 20.67 -23.46 1.99
CA SER A 343 22.02 -22.96 2.30
C SER A 343 22.01 -21.91 3.42
N ARG A 344 21.02 -21.00 3.43
CA ARG A 344 20.80 -20.03 4.51
C ARG A 344 20.47 -20.71 5.84
N TYR A 345 19.62 -21.74 5.82
CA TYR A 345 19.25 -22.48 7.03
C TYR A 345 20.45 -23.22 7.66
N LYS A 346 21.29 -23.86 6.84
CA LYS A 346 22.53 -24.49 7.32
C LYS A 346 23.50 -23.46 7.92
N SER A 347 23.72 -22.34 7.22
CA SER A 347 24.55 -21.23 7.69
C SER A 347 24.02 -20.50 8.94
N ALA A 348 22.84 -20.84 9.45
CA ALA A 348 22.25 -20.31 10.68
C ALA A 348 22.13 -21.38 11.79
N MET A 349 22.58 -22.61 11.52
CA MET A 349 22.62 -23.74 12.46
C MET A 349 24.06 -24.13 12.86
N ASP A 350 25.06 -23.72 12.05
CA ASP A 350 26.50 -23.79 12.34
C ASP A 350 27.01 -22.50 13.02
#